data_AF-A0A5C5B8Q7-F1
#
_entry.id   AF-A0A5C5B8Q7-F1
#
_cell.length_a   1.000
_cell.length_b   1.000
_cell.length_c   1.000
_cell.angle_alpha   90.00
_cell.angle_beta   90.00
_cell.angle_gamma   90.00
#
_symmetry.space_group_name_H-M   'P 1'
#
loop_
_entity.id
_entity.type
_entity.pdbx_description
1 polymer ?
#
loop_
_entity_poly.entity_id
_entity_poly.type
_entity_poly.pdbx_seq_one_letter_code
_entity_poly.pdbx_strand_id
1 'polypeptide(L)'
;MPQYLLSVYGPAERTPYGAYATKEAMLEAFADTGAFNDQLVADGYFVYANGLAEASTASVVDGQGDEPVVTDGPYLEAKEHLGGFWVIEAPDLDVALRLAAQGSKACRGKVEVRPFQTADGFQEHLEG
;
A
#
# COMPACT_ATOMS: atom_id res chain seq x y z
N MET A 1 -7.21 -15.25 -10.08
CA MET A 1 -5.85 -14.70 -10.28
C MET A 1 -5.29 -14.36 -8.91
N PRO A 2 -3.99 -14.56 -8.62
CA PRO A 2 -3.42 -14.16 -7.34
C PRO A 2 -3.58 -12.65 -7.11
N GLN A 3 -3.78 -12.29 -5.85
CA GLN A 3 -3.84 -10.90 -5.41
C GLN A 3 -2.50 -10.47 -4.83
N TYR A 4 -2.14 -9.21 -5.06
CA TYR A 4 -0.91 -8.61 -4.58
C TYR A 4 -1.20 -7.28 -3.88
N LEU A 5 -0.53 -7.07 -2.76
CA LEU A 5 -0.41 -5.77 -2.12
C LEU A 5 0.75 -5.01 -2.74
N LEU A 6 0.48 -3.80 -3.20
CA LEU A 6 1.48 -2.82 -3.58
C LEU A 6 1.51 -1.73 -2.51
N SER A 7 2.46 -1.81 -1.58
CA SER A 7 2.55 -0.89 -0.43
C SER A 7 3.47 0.28 -0.73
N VAL A 8 3.04 1.51 -0.42
CA VAL A 8 3.87 2.72 -0.49
C VAL A 8 4.17 3.19 0.91
N TYR A 9 5.46 3.28 1.25
CA TYR A 9 5.93 3.80 2.52
C TYR A 9 6.46 5.23 2.35
N GLY A 10 6.23 6.06 3.37
CA GLY A 10 6.72 7.43 3.43
C GLY A 10 7.17 7.81 4.83
N PRO A 11 7.82 8.97 4.99
CA PRO A 11 8.35 9.40 6.29
C PRO A 11 7.24 9.57 7.32
N ALA A 12 7.58 9.30 8.59
CA ALA A 12 6.66 9.46 9.71
C ALA A 12 6.20 10.91 9.91
N GLU A 13 7.15 11.84 9.76
CA GLU A 13 6.85 13.27 9.72
C GLU A 13 6.57 13.69 8.28
N ARG A 14 5.44 14.36 8.07
CA ARG A 14 5.03 14.87 6.76
C ARG A 14 5.15 16.40 6.73
N THR A 15 5.48 16.93 5.57
CA THR A 15 5.33 18.36 5.30
C THR A 15 3.85 18.65 4.97
N PRO A 16 3.44 19.92 4.82
CA PRO A 16 2.12 20.23 4.23
C PRO A 16 1.91 19.61 2.84
N TYR A 17 3.00 19.20 2.19
CA TYR A 17 3.00 18.49 0.92
C TYR A 17 3.25 16.99 1.08
N GLY A 18 2.93 16.41 2.25
CA GLY A 18 3.16 14.99 2.49
C GLY A 18 4.64 14.63 2.42
N ALA A 19 4.96 13.62 1.59
CA ALA A 19 6.32 13.18 1.29
C ALA A 19 6.95 13.90 0.08
N TYR A 20 6.26 14.87 -0.53
CA TYR A 20 6.72 15.55 -1.74
C TYR A 20 7.48 16.84 -1.42
N ALA A 21 8.42 17.20 -2.28
CA ALA A 21 9.25 18.39 -2.10
C ALA A 21 8.47 19.71 -2.29
N THR A 22 7.48 19.72 -3.19
CA THR A 22 6.65 20.90 -3.50
C THR A 22 5.19 20.51 -3.69
N LYS A 23 4.31 21.52 -3.64
CA LYS A 23 2.88 21.36 -3.95
C LYS A 23 2.67 20.87 -5.38
N GLU A 24 3.43 21.43 -6.31
CA GLU A 24 3.36 21.08 -7.73
C GLU A 24 3.73 19.61 -7.93
N ALA A 25 4.82 19.14 -7.32
CA ALA A 25 5.24 17.74 -7.39
C ALA A 25 4.20 16.78 -6.78
N MET A 26 3.53 17.17 -5.69
CA MET A 26 2.41 16.40 -5.13
C MET A 26 1.26 16.29 -6.14
N LEU A 27 0.81 17.42 -6.70
CA LEU A 27 -0.34 17.45 -7.59
C LEU A 27 -0.08 16.66 -8.88
N GLU A 28 1.13 16.74 -9.43
CA GLU A 28 1.56 15.92 -10.56
C GLU A 28 1.55 14.43 -10.20
N ALA A 29 2.10 14.04 -9.04
CA ALA A 29 2.09 12.65 -8.60
C ALA A 29 0.65 12.11 -8.38
N PHE A 30 -0.27 12.95 -7.89
CA PHE A 30 -1.68 12.58 -7.75
C PHE A 30 -2.37 12.40 -9.10
N ALA A 31 -2.13 13.29 -10.06
CA ALA A 31 -2.66 13.15 -11.41
C ALA A 31 -2.14 11.88 -12.10
N ASP A 32 -0.83 11.63 -12.02
CA ASP A 32 -0.21 10.42 -12.59
C ASP A 32 -0.72 9.15 -11.91
N THR A 33 -0.91 9.18 -10.59
CA THR A 33 -1.48 8.06 -9.83
C THR A 33 -2.93 7.80 -10.22
N GLY A 34 -3.72 8.86 -10.45
CA GLY A 34 -5.08 8.75 -10.97
C GLY A 34 -5.12 8.07 -12.34
N ALA A 35 -4.29 8.53 -13.27
CA ALA A 35 -4.18 7.91 -14.60
C ALA A 35 -3.72 6.45 -14.55
N PHE A 36 -2.79 6.12 -13.65
CA PHE A 36 -2.39 4.72 -13.41
C PHE A 36 -3.53 3.87 -12.87
N ASN A 37 -4.35 4.40 -11.94
CA ASN A 37 -5.53 3.69 -11.44
C ASN A 37 -6.54 3.42 -12.56
N ASP A 38 -6.80 4.41 -13.43
CA ASP A 38 -7.69 4.25 -14.58
C ASP A 38 -7.19 3.15 -15.52
N GLN A 39 -5.86 3.07 -15.74
CA GLN A 39 -5.24 2.00 -16.52
C GLN A 39 -5.43 0.63 -15.86
N LEU A 40 -5.22 0.50 -14.54
CA LEU A 40 -5.44 -0.75 -13.82
C LEU A 40 -6.90 -1.22 -13.94
N VAL A 41 -7.86 -0.29 -13.90
CA VAL A 41 -9.29 -0.60 -14.09
C VAL A 41 -9.55 -1.07 -15.51
N ALA A 42 -9.05 -0.33 -16.51
CA ALA A 42 -9.25 -0.66 -17.92
C ALA A 42 -8.65 -2.03 -18.30
N ASP A 43 -7.51 -2.38 -17.72
CA ASP A 43 -6.82 -3.66 -17.97
C ASP A 43 -7.35 -4.82 -17.11
N GLY A 44 -8.29 -4.55 -16.19
CA GLY A 44 -8.87 -5.58 -15.32
C GLY A 44 -7.96 -6.05 -14.18
N TYR A 45 -6.95 -5.26 -13.81
CA TYR A 45 -6.04 -5.55 -12.70
C TYR A 45 -6.47 -4.91 -11.37
N PHE A 46 -7.34 -3.91 -11.39
CA PHE A 46 -7.72 -3.14 -10.19
C PHE A 46 -8.68 -3.90 -9.28
N VAL A 47 -8.33 -4.00 -7.99
CA VAL A 47 -9.25 -4.43 -6.92
C VAL A 47 -9.61 -3.24 -6.04
N TYR A 48 -8.61 -2.56 -5.47
CA TYR A 48 -8.79 -1.40 -4.60
C TYR A 48 -7.51 -0.58 -4.50
N ALA A 49 -7.59 0.72 -4.24
CA ALA A 49 -6.44 1.53 -3.89
C ALA A 49 -6.84 2.75 -3.06
N ASN A 50 -5.97 3.18 -2.15
CA ASN A 50 -6.12 4.47 -1.48
C ASN A 50 -4.81 4.97 -0.84
N GLY A 51 -4.76 6.27 -0.64
CA GLY A 51 -3.83 6.89 0.30
C GLY A 51 -4.36 6.80 1.73
N LEU A 52 -3.44 6.72 2.69
CA LEU A 52 -3.75 6.77 4.12
C LEU A 52 -3.45 8.15 4.68
N ALA A 53 -4.22 8.52 5.71
CA ALA A 53 -3.93 9.67 6.55
C ALA A 53 -2.55 9.53 7.23
N GLU A 54 -2.13 10.58 7.93
CA GLU A 54 -0.87 10.55 8.68
C GLU A 54 -0.88 9.43 9.73
N ALA A 55 0.27 8.79 9.96
CA ALA A 55 0.35 7.67 10.89
C ALA A 55 -0.04 8.05 12.33
N SER A 56 0.13 9.33 12.69
CA SER A 56 -0.32 9.93 13.96
C SER A 56 -1.84 9.89 14.16
N THR A 57 -2.62 9.72 13.09
CA THR A 57 -4.08 9.58 13.15
C THR A 57 -4.54 8.15 13.44
N ALA A 58 -3.61 7.19 13.45
CA ALA A 58 -3.95 5.80 13.71
C ALA A 58 -4.33 5.58 15.18
N SER A 59 -5.07 4.51 15.42
CA SER A 59 -5.28 3.93 16.75
C SER A 59 -4.99 2.43 16.64
N VAL A 60 -4.26 1.90 17.62
CA VAL A 60 -3.98 0.48 17.75
C VAL A 60 -4.97 -0.11 18.73
N VAL A 61 -5.58 -1.23 18.35
CA VAL A 61 -6.53 -1.96 19.18
C VAL A 61 -5.94 -3.34 19.48
N ASP A 62 -5.73 -3.63 20.76
CA ASP A 62 -5.41 -4.98 21.25
C ASP A 62 -6.66 -5.56 21.94
N GLY A 63 -7.25 -6.58 21.30
CA GLY A 63 -8.45 -7.28 21.78
C GLY A 63 -8.18 -8.69 22.27
N GLN A 64 -6.93 -9.06 22.58
CA GLN A 64 -6.58 -10.43 22.98
C GLN A 64 -6.94 -10.77 24.43
N GLY A 65 -7.16 -9.76 25.27
CA GLY A 65 -7.61 -9.91 26.66
C GLY A 65 -9.13 -9.93 26.82
N ASP A 66 -9.59 -9.97 28.07
CA ASP A 66 -11.02 -9.94 28.40
C ASP A 66 -11.68 -8.60 28.04
N GLU A 67 -10.92 -7.50 28.07
CA GLU A 67 -11.35 -6.17 27.63
C GLU A 67 -10.34 -5.59 26.62
N PRO A 68 -10.81 -4.90 25.56
CA PRO A 68 -9.93 -4.33 24.55
C PRO A 68 -9.19 -3.10 25.06
N VAL A 69 -7.90 -3.00 24.73
CA VAL A 69 -7.05 -1.84 24.97
C VAL A 69 -6.86 -1.06 23.68
N VAL A 70 -7.03 0.25 23.73
CA VAL A 70 -6.82 1.16 22.59
C VAL A 70 -5.70 2.13 22.92
N THR A 71 -4.72 2.26 22.02
CA THR A 71 -3.63 3.24 22.13
C THR A 71 -3.58 4.12 20.89
N ASP A 72 -3.40 5.43 21.10
CA ASP A 72 -3.25 6.41 20.02
C ASP A 72 -1.90 6.25 19.29
N GLY A 73 -1.90 6.55 17.99
CA GLY A 73 -0.73 6.46 17.13
C GLY A 73 -0.59 5.12 16.40
N PRO A 74 0.49 4.94 15.62
CA PRO A 74 0.76 3.72 14.87
C PRO A 74 1.21 2.57 15.77
N TYR A 75 1.06 1.33 15.31
CA TYR A 75 1.55 0.15 16.04
C TYR A 75 3.08 0.08 16.16
N LEU A 76 3.78 0.38 15.07
CA LEU A 76 5.24 0.38 15.04
C LEU A 76 5.76 1.80 15.13
N GLU A 77 6.69 2.05 16.05
CA GLU A 77 7.54 3.24 16.03
C GLU A 77 8.62 3.04 14.95
N ALA A 78 8.50 3.77 13.84
CA ALA A 78 9.36 3.60 12.68
C ALA A 78 9.66 4.94 12.00
N LYS A 79 10.76 4.99 11.24
CA LYS A 79 11.11 6.19 10.44
C LYS A 79 10.18 6.40 9.26
N GLU A 80 9.59 5.31 8.76
CA GLU A 80 8.66 5.30 7.63
C GLU A 80 7.43 4.45 7.98
N HIS A 81 6.25 4.92 7.58
CA HIS A 81 4.98 4.22 7.76
C HIS A 81 4.27 4.03 6.42
N LEU A 82 3.31 3.10 6.39
CA LEU A 82 2.46 2.87 5.24
C LEU A 82 1.65 4.15 4.96
N GLY A 83 1.88 4.75 3.80
CA GLY A 83 1.22 5.98 3.37
C GLY A 83 0.09 5.76 2.37
N GLY A 84 0.04 4.59 1.74
CA GLY A 84 -0.99 4.21 0.77
C GLY A 84 -0.69 2.85 0.18
N PHE A 85 -1.67 2.29 -0.55
CA PHE A 85 -1.51 0.99 -1.16
C PHE A 85 -2.45 0.79 -2.35
N TRP A 86 -2.11 -0.19 -3.19
CA TRP A 86 -3.03 -0.85 -4.10
C TRP A 86 -3.19 -2.32 -3.73
N VAL A 87 -4.38 -2.84 -3.92
CA VAL A 87 -4.66 -4.27 -4.08
C VAL A 87 -4.94 -4.49 -5.56
N ILE A 88 -4.18 -5.37 -6.19
CA ILE A 88 -4.35 -5.74 -7.59
C ILE A 88 -4.52 -7.24 -7.74
N GLU A 89 -5.19 -7.65 -8.80
CA GLU A 89 -5.10 -9.01 -9.32
C GLU A 89 -4.15 -9.02 -10.51
N ALA A 90 -3.27 -10.02 -10.56
CA ALA A 90 -2.35 -10.22 -11.66
C ALA A 90 -2.21 -11.72 -11.95
N PRO A 91 -1.86 -12.13 -13.19
CA PRO A 91 -1.64 -13.54 -13.50
C PRO A 91 -0.52 -14.18 -12.67
N ASP A 92 0.53 -13.42 -12.38
CA ASP A 92 1.74 -13.85 -11.68
C ASP A 92 2.51 -12.66 -11.07
N LEU A 93 3.61 -12.97 -10.36
CA LEU A 93 4.45 -11.98 -9.69
C LEU A 93 5.17 -11.06 -10.69
N ASP A 94 5.53 -11.55 -11.86
CA ASP A 94 6.24 -10.74 -12.86
C ASP A 94 5.34 -9.63 -13.42
N VAL A 95 4.07 -9.95 -13.67
CA VAL A 95 3.07 -8.94 -14.01
C VAL A 95 2.86 -7.95 -12.87
N ALA A 96 2.75 -8.43 -11.63
CA ALA A 96 2.60 -7.57 -10.46
C ALA A 96 3.80 -6.61 -10.29
N LEU A 97 5.03 -7.09 -10.45
CA LEU A 97 6.25 -6.28 -10.38
C LEU A 97 6.30 -5.23 -11.50
N ARG A 98 5.88 -5.58 -12.71
CA ARG A 98 5.79 -4.62 -13.83
C ARG A 98 4.77 -3.52 -13.57
N LEU A 99 3.61 -3.85 -13.00
CA LEU A 99 2.60 -2.87 -12.59
C LEU A 99 3.10 -2.03 -11.42
N ALA A 100 3.78 -2.63 -10.44
CA ALA A 100 4.38 -1.94 -9.31
C ALA A 100 5.43 -0.92 -9.74
N ALA A 101 6.23 -1.21 -10.77
CA ALA A 101 7.19 -0.26 -11.32
C ALA A 101 6.49 0.96 -11.94
N GLN A 102 5.35 0.77 -12.60
CA GLN A 102 4.53 1.85 -13.13
C GLN A 102 3.89 2.67 -12.01
N GLY A 103 3.31 2.02 -10.99
CA GLY A 103 2.76 2.68 -9.80
C GLY A 103 3.82 3.46 -9.02
N SER A 104 5.01 2.88 -8.84
CA SER A 104 6.18 3.52 -8.21
C SER A 104 6.58 4.79 -8.95
N LYS A 105 6.64 4.73 -10.29
CA LYS A 105 6.86 5.91 -11.11
C LYS A 105 5.74 6.92 -10.89
N ALA A 106 4.47 6.53 -10.96
CA ALA A 106 3.33 7.42 -10.84
C ALA A 106 3.28 8.15 -9.50
N CYS A 107 3.42 7.44 -8.38
CA CYS A 107 3.36 8.03 -7.03
C CYS A 107 4.67 8.65 -6.55
N ARG A 108 5.76 8.55 -7.35
CA ARG A 108 7.11 9.00 -7.00
C ARG A 108 7.66 8.36 -5.71
N GLY A 109 7.17 7.17 -5.36
CA GLY A 109 7.50 6.44 -4.14
C GLY A 109 8.04 5.04 -4.43
N LYS A 110 8.73 4.45 -3.45
CA LYS A 110 9.08 3.02 -3.52
C LYS A 110 7.82 2.18 -3.26
N VAL A 111 7.66 1.13 -4.06
CA VAL A 111 6.54 0.19 -3.92
C VAL A 111 7.06 -1.18 -3.52
N GLU A 112 6.62 -1.69 -2.37
CA GLU A 112 6.84 -3.07 -1.98
C GLU A 112 5.72 -3.95 -2.55
N VAL A 113 6.07 -5.05 -3.20
CA VAL A 113 5.12 -6.02 -3.76
C VAL A 113 5.05 -7.24 -2.86
N ARG A 114 3.86 -7.58 -2.37
CA ARG A 114 3.66 -8.75 -1.51
C ARG A 114 2.46 -9.57 -2.00
N PRO A 115 2.63 -10.87 -2.31
CA PRO A 115 1.49 -11.73 -2.63
C PRO A 115 0.60 -11.91 -1.40
N PHE A 116 -0.71 -11.99 -1.61
CA PHE A 116 -1.64 -12.48 -0.59
C PHE A 116 -1.48 -13.99 -0.43
N GLN A 117 -1.79 -14.50 0.77
CA GLN A 117 -1.88 -15.93 0.98
C GLN A 117 -3.01 -16.53 0.14
N THR A 118 -2.78 -17.70 -0.43
CA THR A 118 -3.79 -18.51 -1.09
C THR A 118 -4.08 -19.75 -0.24
N ALA A 119 -5.27 -20.34 -0.41
CA ALA A 119 -5.62 -21.59 0.29
C ALA A 119 -4.59 -22.70 -0.03
N ASP A 120 -4.20 -22.81 -1.29
CA ASP A 120 -3.20 -23.77 -1.75
C ASP A 120 -1.82 -23.50 -1.14
N GLY A 121 -1.38 -22.24 -1.12
CA GLY A 121 -0.08 -21.85 -0.55
C GLY A 121 0.00 -22.04 0.96
N PHE A 122 -1.13 -21.99 1.67
CA PHE A 122 -1.20 -22.30 3.10
C PHE A 122 -1.09 -23.80 3.36
N GLN A 123 -1.75 -24.64 2.54
CA GLN A 123 -1.65 -26.11 2.64
C GLN A 123 -0.22 -26.59 2.36
N GLU A 124 0.41 -26.10 1.30
CA GLU A 124 1.80 -26.44 0.96
C GLU A 124 2.80 -26.09 2.07
N HIS A 125 2.61 -24.96 2.78
CA HIS A 125 3.45 -24.58 3.91
C HIS A 125 3.30 -25.50 5.12
N LEU A 126 2.12 -26.08 5.35
CA LEU A 126 1.86 -26.97 6.48
C LEU A 126 2.34 -28.41 6.24
N GLU A 127 2.45 -28.82 4.98
CA GLU A 127 2.85 -30.17 4.57
C GLU A 127 4.37 -30.33 4.33
N GLY A 128 5.13 -29.23 4.31
CA GLY A 128 6.58 -29.19 4.11
C GLY A 128 7.39 -28.92 5.37
#